data_AF-A0A8J5H4U7-F1
#
_entry.id   AF-A0A8J5H4U7-F1
#
_cell.length_a   1.000
_cell.length_b   1.000
_cell.length_c   1.000
_cell.angle_alpha   90.00
_cell.angle_beta   90.00
_cell.angle_gamma   90.00
#
_symmetry.space_group_name_H-M   'P 1'
#
loop_
_entity.id
_entity.type
_entity.pdbx_description
1 polymer ?
#
loop_
_entity_poly.entity_id
_entity_poly.type
_entity_poly.pdbx_seq_one_letter_code
_entity_poly.pdbx_strand_id
1 'polypeptide(L)'
;MSKYEALRCRSNSCYILKKSSTDLQQKGTCTQNRHRRVVAGWVGSMALYELVIFEPSDPTLDPMWRQGMFAIPFMTHLRINQFMGGWSISGGTITNPGIWSYEGVAGQVLCFWFVLFGRLACFGVGTFHVTSLYSPRIWVSDPYGLHIWSTSLNFLCSLKL
;
A
#
# COMPACT_ATOMS: atom_id res chain seq x y z
N MET A 1 -20.82 -12.87 33.83
CA MET A 1 -21.11 -11.98 32.69
C MET A 1 -20.04 -10.89 32.68
N SER A 2 -18.95 -11.11 31.95
CA SER A 2 -17.73 -10.28 31.99
C SER A 2 -17.79 -9.23 30.89
N LYS A 3 -17.64 -7.96 31.27
CA LYS A 3 -17.67 -6.78 30.38
C LYS A 3 -16.57 -6.88 29.32
N TYR A 4 -16.95 -6.77 28.05
CA TYR A 4 -16.03 -6.49 26.95
C TYR A 4 -15.73 -4.99 26.98
N GLU A 5 -14.53 -4.58 27.39
CA GLU A 5 -14.05 -3.22 27.14
C GLU A 5 -13.39 -3.15 25.76
N ALA A 6 -13.74 -2.10 25.01
CA ALA A 6 -13.32 -1.89 23.64
C ALA A 6 -11.83 -1.53 23.56
N LEU A 7 -11.05 -2.33 22.83
CA LEU A 7 -9.67 -2.04 22.49
C LEU A 7 -9.63 -0.90 21.46
N ARG A 8 -9.18 0.29 21.88
CA ARG A 8 -8.95 1.42 20.97
C ARG A 8 -7.49 1.46 20.53
N CYS A 9 -7.22 1.04 19.28
CA CYS A 9 -5.92 1.24 18.64
C CYS A 9 -5.85 2.65 18.05
N ARG A 10 -5.11 3.57 18.70
CA ARG A 10 -4.74 4.86 18.12
C ARG A 10 -3.27 4.82 17.68
N SER A 11 -3.09 4.79 16.36
CA SER A 11 -1.92 5.10 15.51
C SER A 11 -0.49 4.81 16.01
N ASN A 12 -0.07 5.12 17.24
CA ASN A 12 1.35 5.07 17.63
C ASN A 12 1.67 4.64 19.08
N SER A 13 0.72 4.22 19.93
CA SER A 13 1.07 3.60 21.22
C SER A 13 -0.07 2.77 21.81
N CYS A 14 0.28 1.59 22.34
CA CYS A 14 -0.59 0.69 23.08
C CYS A 14 0.06 0.48 24.45
N TYR A 15 -0.56 1.00 25.51
CA TYR A 15 -0.10 0.83 26.89
C TYR A 15 -0.78 -0.40 27.51
N ILE A 16 -0.01 -1.24 28.20
CA ILE A 16 -0.44 -2.56 28.69
C ILE A 16 -1.27 -2.41 29.98
N LEU A 17 -2.50 -2.93 29.97
CA LEU A 17 -3.17 -3.39 31.20
C LEU A 17 -3.48 -4.89 31.04
N LYS A 18 -2.79 -5.71 31.83
CA LYS A 18 -2.91 -7.16 32.01
C LYS A 18 -2.64 -8.04 30.77
N LYS A 19 -1.47 -8.70 30.77
CA LYS A 19 -0.99 -9.59 29.70
C LYS A 19 -1.80 -10.89 29.65
N SER A 20 -2.78 -10.95 28.76
CA SER A 20 -3.55 -12.16 28.42
C SER A 20 -2.84 -12.96 27.30
N SER A 21 -3.08 -14.26 27.16
CA SER A 21 -2.57 -15.07 26.04
C SER A 21 -2.96 -14.50 24.68
N THR A 22 -4.11 -13.82 24.62
CA THR A 22 -4.59 -13.05 23.46
C THR A 22 -3.73 -11.82 23.13
N ASP A 23 -3.05 -11.21 24.12
CA ASP A 23 -2.17 -10.05 23.87
C ASP A 23 -0.87 -10.44 23.19
N LEU A 24 -0.33 -11.64 23.47
CA LEU A 24 0.84 -12.15 22.77
C LEU A 24 0.51 -12.51 21.32
N GLN A 25 -0.67 -13.07 21.07
CA GLN A 25 -1.17 -13.31 19.71
C GLN A 25 -1.39 -11.97 18.98
N GLN A 26 -2.01 -10.98 19.61
CA GLN A 26 -2.25 -9.66 19.02
C GLN A 26 -0.96 -8.86 18.78
N LYS A 27 0.04 -8.99 19.66
CA LYS A 27 1.36 -8.38 19.46
C LYS A 27 2.14 -9.07 18.35
N GLY A 28 2.00 -10.39 18.21
CA GLY A 28 2.57 -11.16 17.10
C GLY A 28 2.01 -10.74 15.76
N THR A 29 0.69 -10.65 15.63
CA THR A 29 0.02 -10.22 14.39
C THR A 29 0.36 -8.77 14.03
N CYS A 30 0.37 -7.84 14.99
CA CYS A 30 0.79 -6.45 14.75
C CYS A 30 2.24 -6.33 14.26
N THR A 31 3.16 -7.14 14.82
CA THR A 31 4.58 -7.13 14.43
C THR A 31 4.78 -7.74 13.04
N GLN A 32 4.10 -8.86 12.76
CA GLN A 32 4.11 -9.49 11.44
C GLN A 32 3.53 -8.57 10.36
N ASN A 33 2.44 -7.87 10.67
CA ASN A 33 1.82 -6.89 9.76
C ASN A 33 2.72 -5.67 9.52
N ARG A 34 3.52 -5.25 10.52
CA ARG A 34 4.54 -4.21 10.33
C ARG A 34 5.68 -4.70 9.43
N HIS A 35 6.20 -5.89 9.67
CA HIS A 35 7.28 -6.47 8.87
C HIS A 35 6.85 -6.65 7.40
N ARG A 36 5.69 -7.25 7.14
CA ARG A 36 5.14 -7.43 5.77
C ARG A 36 5.00 -6.10 5.03
N ARG A 37 4.57 -5.05 5.73
CA ARG A 37 4.45 -3.70 5.17
C ARG A 37 5.80 -3.09 4.78
N VAL A 38 6.81 -3.18 5.64
CA VAL A 38 8.14 -2.64 5.33
C VAL A 38 8.77 -3.41 4.16
N VAL A 39 8.66 -4.74 4.17
CA VAL A 39 9.20 -5.59 3.09
C VAL A 39 8.54 -5.29 1.75
N ALA A 40 7.21 -5.11 1.71
CA ALA A 40 6.51 -4.75 0.46
C ALA A 40 6.99 -3.41 -0.13
N GLY A 41 7.24 -2.41 0.71
CA GLY A 41 7.76 -1.11 0.25
C GLY A 41 9.20 -1.19 -0.25
N TRP A 42 10.03 -1.99 0.42
CA TRP A 42 11.40 -2.24 -0.02
C TRP A 42 11.44 -2.97 -1.37
N VAL A 43 10.64 -4.03 -1.55
CA VAL A 43 10.57 -4.78 -2.83
C VAL A 43 10.11 -3.88 -3.97
N GLY A 44 9.07 -3.06 -3.76
CA GLY A 44 8.56 -2.15 -4.79
C GLY A 44 9.55 -1.04 -5.17
N SER A 45 10.24 -0.45 -4.18
CA SER A 45 11.25 0.57 -4.43
C SER A 45 12.53 0.00 -5.05
N MET A 46 12.95 -1.20 -4.67
CA MET A 46 14.09 -1.88 -5.29
C MET A 46 13.81 -2.23 -6.75
N ALA A 47 12.61 -2.72 -7.06
CA ALA A 47 12.21 -3.01 -8.44
C ALA A 47 12.18 -1.74 -9.31
N LEU A 48 11.68 -0.61 -8.80
CA LEU A 48 11.73 0.66 -9.52
C LEU A 48 13.16 1.20 -9.68
N TYR A 49 13.97 1.11 -8.63
CA TYR A 49 15.36 1.55 -8.67
C TYR A 49 16.11 0.79 -9.77
N GLU A 50 15.98 -0.53 -9.79
CA GLU A 50 16.53 -1.38 -10.83
C GLU A 50 16.03 -0.98 -12.22
N LEU A 51 14.73 -0.74 -12.41
CA LEU A 51 14.19 -0.31 -13.70
C LEU A 51 14.75 1.01 -14.22
N VAL A 52 15.14 1.94 -13.34
CA VAL A 52 15.69 3.24 -13.74
C VAL A 52 17.14 3.15 -14.21
N ILE A 53 17.91 2.21 -13.65
CA ILE A 53 19.34 2.03 -13.99
C ILE A 53 19.59 0.93 -15.02
N PHE A 54 18.59 0.08 -15.26
CA PHE A 54 18.72 -1.07 -16.15
C PHE A 54 18.90 -0.63 -17.60
N GLU A 55 19.95 -1.12 -18.25
CA GLU A 55 20.22 -0.86 -19.65
C GLU A 55 19.96 -2.13 -20.48
N PRO A 56 18.86 -2.19 -21.26
CA PRO A 56 18.47 -3.39 -22.01
C PRO A 56 19.13 -3.53 -23.41
N SER A 57 19.93 -2.55 -23.85
CA SER A 57 20.36 -2.44 -25.24
C SER A 57 21.27 -3.58 -25.73
N ASP A 58 22.15 -4.12 -24.87
CA ASP A 58 23.16 -5.12 -25.26
C ASP A 58 23.12 -6.41 -24.40
N PRO A 59 22.12 -7.30 -24.60
CA PRO A 59 21.94 -8.49 -23.77
C PRO A 59 23.07 -9.53 -23.88
N THR A 60 23.89 -9.46 -24.93
CA THR A 60 25.01 -10.39 -25.17
C THR A 60 26.27 -9.99 -24.40
N LEU A 61 26.58 -8.69 -24.33
CA LEU A 61 27.82 -8.18 -23.75
C LEU A 61 27.61 -7.69 -22.31
N ASP A 62 26.45 -7.10 -22.02
CA ASP A 62 26.11 -6.60 -20.70
C ASP A 62 24.76 -7.15 -20.19
N PRO A 63 24.71 -8.45 -19.84
CA PRO A 63 23.52 -9.06 -19.28
C PRO A 63 23.27 -8.60 -17.83
N MET A 64 22.04 -8.79 -17.37
CA MET A 64 21.54 -8.35 -16.04
C MET A 64 22.44 -8.71 -14.85
N TRP A 65 23.16 -9.82 -14.90
CA TRP A 65 24.06 -10.27 -13.83
C TRP A 65 25.40 -9.52 -13.79
N ARG A 66 25.80 -8.83 -14.87
CA ARG A 66 26.96 -7.91 -14.87
C ARG A 66 26.59 -6.53 -14.33
N GLN A 67 25.34 -6.11 -14.52
CA GLN A 67 24.82 -4.82 -14.06
C GLN A 67 24.44 -4.80 -12.56
N GLY A 68 24.54 -5.93 -11.86
CA GLY A 68 24.25 -6.01 -10.42
C GLY A 68 22.76 -5.99 -10.07
N MET A 69 21.91 -6.46 -10.99
CA MET A 69 20.45 -6.49 -10.84
C MET A 69 20.01 -7.68 -9.99
N PHE A 70 19.16 -7.47 -8.98
CA PHE A 70 18.70 -8.50 -8.05
C PHE A 70 17.22 -8.85 -8.23
N ALA A 71 16.33 -7.87 -8.33
CA ALA A 71 14.89 -8.07 -8.42
C ALA A 71 14.42 -8.48 -9.83
N ILE A 72 14.96 -7.88 -10.89
CA ILE A 72 14.55 -8.18 -12.28
C ILE A 72 14.76 -9.67 -12.65
N PRO A 73 15.86 -10.36 -12.27
CA PRO A 73 16.00 -11.80 -12.50
C PRO A 73 14.85 -12.64 -11.92
N PHE A 74 14.37 -12.35 -10.71
CA PHE A 74 13.26 -13.10 -10.12
C PHE A 74 11.94 -12.85 -10.85
N MET A 75 11.74 -11.63 -11.36
CA MET A 75 10.57 -11.30 -12.18
C MET A 75 10.62 -12.04 -13.53
N THR A 76 11.79 -12.08 -14.19
CA THR A 76 11.98 -12.83 -15.45
C THR A 76 11.73 -14.33 -15.29
N HIS A 77 12.12 -14.89 -14.14
CA HIS A 77 11.89 -16.31 -13.84
C HIS A 77 10.38 -16.64 -13.74
N LEU A 78 9.56 -15.67 -13.33
CA LEU A 78 8.10 -15.77 -13.32
C LEU A 78 7.47 -15.38 -14.67
N ARG A 79 8.27 -15.31 -15.74
CA ARG A 79 7.86 -14.94 -17.10
C ARG A 79 7.35 -13.51 -17.26
N ILE A 80 7.73 -12.59 -16.38
CA ILE A 80 7.59 -11.16 -16.62
C ILE A 80 8.80 -10.73 -17.45
N ASN A 81 8.61 -10.51 -18.75
CA ASN A 81 9.70 -10.25 -19.69
C ASN A 81 9.49 -9.00 -20.56
N GLN A 82 8.48 -8.20 -20.25
CA GLN A 82 8.03 -7.08 -21.07
C GLN A 82 8.11 -5.76 -20.29
N PHE A 83 8.53 -4.69 -20.98
CA PHE A 83 8.56 -3.32 -20.48
C PHE A 83 7.37 -2.54 -21.05
N MET A 84 6.83 -1.58 -20.29
CA MET A 84 5.81 -0.63 -20.77
C MET A 84 6.25 0.13 -22.01
N GLY A 85 7.56 0.33 -22.18
CA GLY A 85 8.17 1.00 -23.33
C GLY A 85 8.11 0.21 -24.65
N GLY A 86 7.51 -0.99 -24.67
CA GLY A 86 7.37 -1.80 -25.89
C GLY A 86 8.61 -2.64 -26.22
N TRP A 87 9.49 -2.87 -25.24
CA TRP A 87 10.69 -3.69 -25.38
C TRP A 87 10.55 -4.95 -24.53
N SER A 88 11.28 -6.00 -24.89
CA SER A 88 11.39 -7.22 -24.07
C SER A 88 12.83 -7.52 -23.71
N ILE A 89 13.04 -8.26 -22.62
CA ILE A 89 14.39 -8.61 -22.16
C ILE A 89 15.15 -9.53 -23.13
N SER A 90 14.43 -10.14 -24.09
CA SER A 90 14.99 -10.97 -25.15
C SER A 90 15.32 -10.17 -26.42
N GLY A 91 15.23 -8.84 -26.39
CA GLY A 91 15.54 -7.96 -27.53
C GLY A 91 14.42 -7.84 -28.57
N GLY A 92 13.25 -8.44 -28.32
CA GLY A 92 12.07 -8.28 -29.17
C GLY A 92 11.28 -7.01 -28.84
N THR A 93 10.62 -6.43 -29.84
CA THR A 93 9.68 -5.30 -29.68
C THR A 93 8.25 -5.82 -29.53
N ILE A 94 7.49 -5.26 -28.59
CA ILE A 94 6.12 -5.63 -28.26
C ILE A 94 5.22 -4.41 -28.44
N THR A 95 4.09 -4.59 -29.11
CA THR A 95 3.12 -3.52 -29.36
C THR A 95 2.15 -3.30 -28.19
N ASN A 96 1.97 -4.29 -27.31
CA ASN A 96 1.13 -4.15 -26.12
C ASN A 96 1.66 -5.01 -24.95
N PRO A 97 2.40 -4.42 -24.00
CA PRO A 97 3.01 -5.14 -22.88
C PRO A 97 2.02 -5.57 -21.77
N GLY A 98 0.75 -5.13 -21.83
CA GLY A 98 -0.30 -5.50 -20.88
C GLY A 98 -0.03 -5.05 -19.44
N ILE A 99 -0.87 -5.43 -18.48
CA ILE A 99 -0.74 -5.00 -17.08
C ILE A 99 0.39 -5.71 -16.30
N TRP A 100 0.94 -6.77 -16.86
CA TRP A 100 1.96 -7.63 -16.26
C TRP A 100 3.37 -7.33 -16.80
N SER A 101 3.70 -6.05 -16.97
CA SER A 101 5.06 -5.59 -17.24
C SER A 101 5.88 -5.39 -15.96
N TYR A 102 7.18 -5.15 -16.08
CA TYR A 102 8.02 -4.85 -14.91
C TYR A 102 7.53 -3.64 -14.12
N GLU A 103 7.15 -2.56 -14.81
CA GLU A 103 6.62 -1.33 -14.22
C GLU A 103 5.23 -1.55 -13.64
N GLY A 104 4.40 -2.38 -14.29
CA GLY A 104 3.08 -2.74 -13.79
C GLY A 104 3.16 -3.50 -12.47
N VAL A 105 4.08 -4.46 -12.35
CA VAL A 105 4.32 -5.22 -11.12
C VAL A 105 4.91 -4.33 -10.03
N ALA A 106 5.91 -3.50 -10.35
CA ALA A 106 6.49 -2.56 -9.39
C ALA A 106 5.44 -1.55 -8.88
N GLY A 107 4.61 -1.02 -9.79
CA GLY A 107 3.51 -0.13 -9.47
C GLY A 107 2.44 -0.79 -8.59
N GLN A 108 2.06 -2.03 -8.87
CA GLN A 108 1.09 -2.78 -8.06
C GLN A 108 1.61 -3.01 -6.63
N VAL A 109 2.89 -3.36 -6.46
CA VAL A 109 3.50 -3.58 -5.13
C VAL A 109 3.54 -2.28 -4.33
N LEU A 110 3.83 -1.14 -4.97
CA LEU A 110 3.81 0.17 -4.32
C LEU A 110 2.40 0.64 -3.98
N CYS A 111 1.45 0.47 -4.89
CA CYS A 111 0.04 0.76 -4.63
C CYS A 111 -0.49 -0.07 -3.45
N PHE A 112 -0.18 -1.38 -3.43
CA PHE A 112 -0.52 -2.26 -2.30
C PHE A 112 0.13 -1.78 -1.00
N TRP A 113 1.37 -1.30 -1.04
CA TRP A 113 2.05 -0.69 0.10
C TRP A 113 1.33 0.56 0.62
N PHE A 114 0.94 1.49 -0.25
CA PHE A 114 0.19 2.69 0.12
C PHE A 114 -1.18 2.37 0.73
N VAL A 115 -1.83 1.32 0.25
CA VAL A 115 -3.10 0.81 0.81
C VAL A 115 -2.89 0.24 2.21
N LEU A 116 -1.85 -0.58 2.42
CA LEU A 116 -1.53 -1.12 3.75
C LEU A 116 -1.03 -0.07 4.76
N PHE A 117 -0.50 1.06 4.29
CA PHE A 117 -0.15 2.22 5.12
C PHE A 117 -1.33 3.19 5.34
N GLY A 118 -2.48 2.96 4.68
CA GLY A 118 -3.73 3.66 4.95
C GLY A 118 -3.91 5.00 4.22
N ARG A 119 -2.97 5.45 3.38
CA ARG A 119 -3.05 6.80 2.77
C ARG A 119 -4.15 6.92 1.70
N LEU A 120 -4.35 5.91 0.83
CA LEU A 120 -5.45 5.92 -0.14
C LEU A 120 -6.81 5.56 0.49
N ALA A 121 -6.82 4.61 1.43
CA ALA A 121 -8.05 4.19 2.10
C ALA A 121 -8.63 5.32 2.99
N CYS A 122 -7.78 6.05 3.72
CA CYS A 122 -8.20 7.22 4.49
C CYS A 122 -8.68 8.36 3.58
N PHE A 123 -8.05 8.58 2.43
CA PHE A 123 -8.49 9.59 1.47
C PHE A 123 -9.87 9.22 0.89
N GLY A 124 -10.07 7.99 0.43
CA GLY A 124 -11.36 7.54 -0.11
C GLY A 124 -12.51 7.58 0.90
N VAL A 125 -12.29 7.18 2.15
CA VAL A 125 -13.30 7.31 3.21
C VAL A 125 -13.58 8.78 3.52
N GLY A 126 -12.54 9.64 3.56
CA GLY A 126 -12.69 11.08 3.75
C GLY A 126 -13.50 11.75 2.64
N THR A 127 -13.17 11.50 1.37
CA THR A 127 -13.77 12.20 0.21
C THR A 127 -15.14 11.67 -0.20
N PHE A 128 -15.38 10.38 -0.07
CA PHE A 128 -16.63 9.78 -0.54
C PHE A 128 -17.65 9.61 0.58
N HIS A 129 -17.19 9.29 1.80
CA HIS A 129 -18.08 8.97 2.93
C HIS A 129 -18.28 10.17 3.87
N VAL A 130 -17.22 10.91 4.21
CA VAL A 130 -17.31 12.02 5.18
C VAL A 130 -17.77 13.33 4.53
N THR A 131 -17.36 13.59 3.28
CA THR A 131 -17.77 14.80 2.54
C THR A 131 -19.02 14.63 1.66
N SER A 132 -19.69 13.46 1.69
CA SER A 132 -21.02 13.22 1.10
C SER A 132 -21.13 13.44 -0.43
N LEU A 133 -20.04 13.25 -1.19
CA LEU A 133 -20.05 13.37 -2.66
C LEU A 133 -20.76 12.21 -3.38
N TYR A 134 -20.89 11.03 -2.75
CA TYR A 134 -21.53 9.86 -3.39
C TYR A 134 -22.40 8.95 -2.48
N SER A 135 -22.48 9.14 -1.13
CA SER A 135 -23.49 8.58 -0.17
C SER A 135 -23.02 8.69 1.31
N PRO A 136 -23.80 8.19 2.30
CA PRO A 136 -24.59 8.98 3.25
C PRO A 136 -23.77 9.79 4.29
N ARG A 137 -24.35 10.93 4.67
CA ARG A 137 -23.87 11.91 5.66
C ARG A 137 -23.48 11.28 7.00
N ILE A 138 -22.54 11.91 7.70
CA ILE A 138 -22.14 11.49 9.06
C ILE A 138 -23.17 11.94 10.10
N TRP A 139 -23.31 11.17 11.17
CA TRP A 139 -24.14 11.52 12.32
C TRP A 139 -23.35 12.41 13.28
N VAL A 140 -23.87 13.59 13.55
CA VAL A 140 -23.33 14.53 14.53
C VAL A 140 -24.36 14.74 15.63
N SER A 141 -23.87 14.81 16.86
CA SER A 141 -24.65 15.16 18.04
C SER A 141 -24.09 16.42 18.69
N ASP A 142 -24.94 17.17 19.39
CA ASP A 142 -24.47 18.23 20.29
C ASP A 142 -23.65 17.62 21.46
N PRO A 143 -22.85 18.44 22.18
CA PRO A 143 -21.99 17.95 23.27
C PRO A 143 -22.74 17.22 24.40
N TYR A 144 -24.04 17.49 24.54
CA TYR A 144 -24.90 16.87 25.53
C TYR A 144 -25.67 15.66 24.96
N GLY A 145 -25.52 15.36 23.67
CA GLY A 145 -26.12 14.21 23.00
C GLY A 145 -27.65 14.25 22.93
N LEU A 146 -28.25 15.42 23.11
CA LEU A 146 -29.71 15.59 23.21
C LEU A 146 -30.39 15.71 21.83
N HIS A 147 -29.62 15.99 20.79
CA HIS A 147 -30.06 16.18 19.42
C HIS A 147 -29.07 15.53 18.45
N ILE A 148 -29.56 14.67 17.56
CA ILE A 148 -28.78 13.96 16.54
C ILE A 148 -29.27 14.38 15.16
N TRP A 149 -28.34 14.77 14.28
CA TRP A 149 -28.67 15.13 12.91
C TRP A 149 -27.59 14.66 11.93
N SER A 150 -27.93 14.60 10.65
CA SER A 150 -27.01 14.23 9.57
C SER A 150 -26.40 15.47 8.92
N THR A 151 -25.06 15.51 8.79
CA THR A 151 -24.36 16.64 8.17
C THR A 151 -23.19 16.17 7.29
N SER A 152 -22.78 17.02 6.35
CA SER A 152 -21.57 16.83 5.51
C SER A 152 -20.49 17.79 5.97
N LEU A 153 -19.27 17.30 6.21
CA LEU A 153 -18.14 18.17 6.50
C LEU A 153 -17.60 18.76 5.20
N ASN A 154 -17.38 20.07 5.16
CA ASN A 154 -16.75 20.71 4.00
C ASN A 154 -15.24 20.43 3.99
N PHE A 155 -14.71 20.11 2.81
CA PHE A 155 -13.32 19.67 2.57
C PHE A 155 -12.24 20.59 3.18
N LEU A 156 -12.56 21.88 3.35
CA LEU A 156 -11.68 22.90 3.92
C LEU A 156 -11.34 22.70 5.40
N CYS A 157 -12.09 21.88 6.14
CA CYS A 157 -11.82 21.60 7.56
C CYS A 157 -10.76 20.49 7.76
N SER A 158 -10.63 19.53 6.82
CA SER A 158 -9.64 18.45 6.92
C SER A 158 -8.21 18.86 6.51
N LEU A 159 -8.05 20.01 5.84
CA LEU A 159 -6.74 20.51 5.39
C LEU A 159 -6.02 21.39 6.43
N LYS A 160 -6.57 21.53 7.64
CA LYS A 160 -6.09 22.44 8.69
C LYS A 160 -5.48 21.73 9.90
N LEU A 161 -5.03 20.48 9.72
CA LEU A 161 -4.29 19.68 10.70
C LEU A 161 -3.08 19.01 10.03
#